data_AF-A0A315BJJ8-F1
#
_entry.id   AF-A0A315BJJ8-F1
#
_cell.length_a   1.000
_cell.length_b   1.000
_cell.length_c   1.000
_cell.angle_alpha   90.00
_cell.angle_beta   90.00
_cell.angle_gamma   90.00
#
_symmetry.space_group_name_H-M   'P 1'
#
loop_
_entity.id
_entity.type
_entity.pdbx_description
1 polymer ?
#
loop_
_entity_poly.entity_id
_entity_poly.type
_entity_poly.pdbx_seq_one_letter_code
_entity_poly.pdbx_strand_id
1 'polypeptide(L)' 'MRSMVYSELELIRKLRNRIAHHEPIFQRNLATDFQKIHDLIAVRCPITAAWMLQNQGAQALISNKPV' A
#
# COMPACT_ATOMS: atom_id res chain seq x y z
N MET A 1 0.19 -13.17 -14.61
CA MET A 1 0.93 -13.02 -13.33
C MET A 1 1.97 -11.88 -13.40
N ARG A 2 2.96 -11.92 -14.30
CA ARG A 2 3.98 -10.84 -14.43
C ARG A 2 3.37 -9.45 -14.69
N SER A 3 2.42 -9.33 -15.61
CA SER A 3 1.72 -8.07 -15.93
C SER A 3 0.98 -7.46 -14.73
N MET A 4 0.34 -8.31 -13.91
CA MET A 4 -0.35 -7.91 -12.69
C MET A 4 0.61 -7.28 -11.69
N VAL A 5 1.73 -7.95 -11.40
CA VAL A 5 2.78 -7.45 -10.51
C VAL A 5 3.30 -6.08 -10.98
N TYR A 6 3.54 -5.91 -12.28
CA TYR A 6 3.96 -4.61 -12.82
C TYR A 6 2.91 -3.52 -12.64
N SER A 7 1.64 -3.83 -12.88
CA SER A 7 0.56 -2.87 -12.70
C SER A 7 0.41 -2.43 -11.25
N GLU A 8 0.58 -3.35 -10.30
CA GLU A 8 0.49 -3.06 -8.86
C GLU A 8 1.69 -2.26 -8.37
N LEU A 9 2.90 -2.58 -8.85
CA LEU A 9 4.10 -1.79 -8.56
C LEU A 9 3.96 -0.35 -9.08
N GLU A 10 3.36 -0.15 -10.25
CA GLU A 10 3.12 1.18 -10.80
C GLU A 10 2.12 1.99 -9.96
N LEU A 11 1.06 1.34 -9.45
CA LEU A 11 0.12 1.98 -8.53
C LEU A 11 0.80 2.42 -7.22
N ILE A 12 1.65 1.55 -6.65
CA ILE A 12 2.41 1.86 -5.43
C ILE A 12 3.42 2.97 -5.68
N ARG A 13 4.11 2.95 -6.83
CA ARG A 13 5.07 4.00 -7.22
C ARG A 13 4.38 5.36 -7.26
N LYS A 14 3.20 5.45 -7.88
CA LYS A 14 2.39 6.68 -7.92
C LYS A 14 1.99 7.14 -6.52
N LEU A 15 1.48 6.23 -5.68
CA LEU A 15 1.13 6.56 -4.29
C LEU A 15 2.33 7.12 -3.51
N ARG A 16 3.47 6.42 -3.54
CA ARG A 16 4.70 6.85 -2.86
C ARG A 16 5.17 8.22 -3.34
N ASN A 17 5.09 8.48 -4.65
CA ASN A 17 5.47 9.78 -5.20
C ASN A 17 4.58 10.91 -4.66
N ARG A 18 3.26 10.69 -4.57
CA ARG A 18 2.33 11.68 -3.99
C ARG A 18 2.66 11.95 -2.53
N ILE A 19 2.92 10.90 -1.73
CA ILE A 19 3.33 11.03 -0.33
C ILE A 19 4.62 11.85 -0.21
N ALA A 20 5.65 11.53 -1.02
CA ALA A 20 6.93 12.23 -1.02
C ALA A 20 6.79 13.71 -1.42
N HIS A 21 5.89 14.02 -2.35
CA HIS A 21 5.58 15.38 -2.76
C HIS A 21 4.56 16.08 -1.85
N HIS A 22 4.12 15.44 -0.76
CA HIS A 22 3.07 15.93 0.13
C HIS A 22 1.76 16.29 -0.61
N GLU A 23 1.47 15.60 -1.71
CA GLU A 23 0.22 15.76 -2.43
C GLU A 23 -0.95 15.09 -1.68
N PRO A 24 -2.16 15.67 -1.70
CA PRO A 24 -3.34 15.08 -1.09
C PRO A 24 -3.62 13.68 -1.65
N ILE A 25 -3.90 12.68 -0.80
CA ILE A 25 -4.28 11.32 -1.23
C ILE A 25 -5.69 10.92 -0.77
N PHE A 26 -6.49 11.89 -0.32
CA PHE A 26 -7.82 11.67 0.25
C PHE A 26 -8.84 11.06 -0.73
N GLN A 27 -8.63 11.18 -2.04
CA GLN A 27 -9.52 10.56 -3.04
C GLN A 27 -9.17 9.10 -3.36
N ARG A 28 -8.07 8.57 -2.82
CA ARG A 28 -7.64 7.19 -3.07
C ARG A 28 -8.31 6.22 -2.09
N ASN A 29 -8.56 5.00 -2.57
CA ASN A 29 -8.88 3.88 -1.69
C ASN A 29 -7.59 3.32 -1.08
N LEU A 30 -7.20 3.90 0.06
CA LEU A 30 -5.98 3.54 0.76
C LEU A 30 -6.02 2.13 1.33
N ALA A 31 -7.20 1.57 1.61
CA ALA A 31 -7.35 0.19 2.05
C ALA A 31 -6.95 -0.78 0.92
N THR A 32 -7.41 -0.53 -0.31
CA THR A 32 -6.98 -1.29 -1.49
C THR A 32 -5.49 -1.12 -1.78
N ASP A 33 -4.96 0.10 -1.66
CA ASP A 33 -3.53 0.34 -1.84
C ASP A 33 -2.69 -0.44 -0.81
N PHE A 34 -3.12 -0.45 0.46
CA PHE A 34 -2.47 -1.21 1.53
C PHE A 34 -2.47 -2.72 1.25
N GLN A 35 -3.62 -3.27 0.82
CA GLN A 35 -3.72 -4.69 0.47
C GLN A 35 -2.75 -5.06 -0.65
N LYS A 36 -2.65 -4.23 -1.70
CA LYS A 36 -1.70 -4.46 -2.80
C LYS A 36 -0.25 -4.42 -2.36
N ILE A 37 0.10 -3.52 -1.44
CA ILE A 37 1.45 -3.47 -0.84
C ILE A 37 1.73 -4.78 -0.10
N HIS A 38 0.80 -5.24 0.74
CA HIS A 38 0.93 -6.51 1.45
C HIS A 38 1.13 -7.68 0.48
N ASP A 39 0.28 -7.80 -0.54
CA ASP A 39 0.30 -8.92 -1.48
C ASP A 39 1.60 -8.96 -2.29
N LEU A 40 2.11 -7.78 -2.70
CA LEU A 40 3.40 -7.69 -3.37
C LEU A 40 4.59 -8.09 -2.47
N ILE A 41 4.53 -7.77 -1.18
CA ILE A 41 5.53 -8.24 -0.22
C ILE A 41 5.41 -9.77 -0.08
N ALA A 42 4.18 -10.30 0.02
CA ALA A 42 3.94 -11.73 0.17
C ALA A 42 4.43 -12.56 -1.02
N VAL A 43 4.34 -12.01 -2.25
CA VAL A 43 4.95 -12.61 -3.46
C VAL A 43 6.47 -12.78 -3.31
N ARG A 44 7.14 -11.93 -2.53
CA ARG A 44 8.60 -12.02 -2.29
C ARG A 44 8.94 -12.85 -1.07
N CYS A 45 8.24 -12.61 0.05
CA CYS A 45 8.48 -13.28 1.31
C CYS A 45 7.22 -13.18 2.21
N PRO A 46 6.53 -14.30 2.49
CA PRO A 46 5.35 -14.27 3.37
C PRO A 46 5.69 -13.91 4.82
N ILE A 47 6.90 -14.25 5.30
CA ILE A 47 7.35 -13.89 6.65
C ILE A 47 7.47 -12.37 6.79
N THR A 48 8.04 -11.70 5.79
CA THR A 48 8.16 -10.23 5.78
C THR A 48 6.79 -9.56 5.65
N ALA A 49 5.86 -10.15 4.89
CA ALA A 49 4.49 -9.64 4.78
C ALA A 49 3.76 -9.70 6.13
N ALA A 50 3.88 -10.82 6.85
CA ALA A 50 3.33 -10.97 8.20
C ALA A 50 3.96 -9.99 9.20
N TRP A 51 5.29 -9.80 9.13
CA TRP A 51 5.98 -8.81 9.93
C TRP A 51 5.48 -7.39 9.65
N MET A 52 5.31 -7.02 8.37
CA MET A 52 4.79 -5.70 7.98
C MET A 52 3.37 -5.45 8.53
N LEU A 53 2.48 -6.45 8.51
CA LEU A 53 1.14 -6.34 9.08
C LEU A 53 1.16 -6.03 10.58
N GLN A 54 2.11 -6.62 11.31
CA GLN A 54 2.26 -6.42 12.76
C GLN A 54 2.99 -5.11 13.09
N ASN A 55 3.78 -4.56 12.18
CA ASN A 55 4.68 -3.43 12.41
C ASN A 55 4.30 -2.21 11.55
N GLN A 56 3.03 -1.81 11.61
CA GLN A 56 2.50 -0.65 10.87
C GLN A 56 1.41 0.07 11.66
N GLY A 57 1.30 1.39 11.47
CA GLY A 57 0.18 2.21 11.95
C GLY A 57 -0.78 2.65 10.84
N ALA A 58 -0.52 2.27 9.60
CA ALA A 58 -1.26 2.72 8.42
C ALA A 58 -2.72 2.27 8.44
N GLN A 59 -3.03 1.03 8.81
CA GLN A 59 -4.41 0.54 8.86
C GLN A 59 -5.27 1.35 9.84
N ALA A 60 -4.73 1.66 11.03
CA ALA A 60 -5.44 2.47 12.01
C ALA A 60 -5.71 3.88 11.48
N LEU A 61 -4.74 4.50 10.81
CA LEU A 61 -4.91 5.83 10.20
C LEU A 61 -5.89 5.83 9.03
N ILE A 62 -5.85 4.79 8.18
CA ILE A 62 -6.77 4.62 7.05
C ILE A 62 -8.20 4.44 7.53
N SER A 63 -8.42 3.64 8.58
CA SER A 63 -9.74 3.43 9.19
C SER A 63 -10.30 4.68 9.86
N ASN A 64 -9.43 5.53 10.41
CA ASN A 64 -9.80 6.79 11.06
C ASN A 64 -9.74 8.01 10.12
N LYS A 65 -9.69 7.78 8.80
CA LYS A 65 -9.60 8.86 7.83
C LYS A 65 -10.82 9.79 7.95
N PRO A 66 -10.61 11.12 8.01
CA PRO A 66 -11.73 12.06 8.04
C PRO A 66 -12.60 11.89 6.79
N VAL A 67 -13.92 11.85 7.02
CA VAL A 67 -14.96 11.88 5.98
C VAL A 67 -15.00 13.22 5.27
#